data_AF-A0A9D4F873-F1
#
_entry.id   AF-A0A9D4F873-F1
#
_cell.length_a   1.000
_cell.length_b   1.000
_cell.length_c   1.000
_cell.angle_alpha   90.00
_cell.angle_beta   90.00
_cell.angle_gamma   90.00
#
_symmetry.space_group_name_H-M   'P 1'
#
loop_
_entity.id
_entity.type
_entity.pdbx_description
1 polymer ?
#
loop_
_entity_poly.entity_id
_entity_poly.type
_entity_poly.pdbx_seq_one_letter_code
_entity_poly.pdbx_strand_id
1 'polypeptide(L)'
;MTFRFGGTYKTDCDLSIDEYMTNRTTHDLRQGDLRRSVTMVPRLTATSHDPQVRDQLDRYRDTHPTRPMLMEDRRPLTEPPLPGYNGYIPRVKPTELGLGHRYHVACDNGFNAFVQETARHSLNTTAVLPKALERLPREQLQSAPAAFNRRLYQKDGMVPKYTGYIPHRRFVFGNTYEDTTRNLSICSHDAQSYADHVAQKYAVN
;
A
#
# COMPACT_ATOMS: atom_id res chain seq x y z
N MET A 1 36.20 38.70 27.61
CA MET A 1 37.52 39.11 28.12
C MET A 1 37.63 40.60 27.94
N THR A 2 37.69 41.32 29.05
CA THR A 2 37.85 42.77 29.07
C THR A 2 39.34 43.07 29.00
N PHE A 3 39.79 43.66 27.90
CA PHE A 3 41.19 44.07 27.77
C PHE A 3 41.47 45.26 28.70
N ARG A 4 42.51 45.14 29.53
CA ARG A 4 42.92 46.19 30.46
C ARG A 4 44.06 47.02 29.85
N PHE A 5 43.97 48.33 30.02
CA PHE A 5 44.91 49.31 29.48
C PHE A 5 45.20 50.38 30.54
N GLY A 6 46.41 50.95 30.53
CA GLY A 6 46.78 52.10 31.36
C GLY A 6 47.39 51.77 32.73
N GLY A 7 47.60 50.48 33.06
CA GLY A 7 48.29 50.03 34.28
C GLY A 7 49.75 49.59 34.04
N THR A 8 50.43 49.19 35.12
CA THR A 8 51.71 48.47 34.98
C THR A 8 51.45 46.99 34.74
N TYR A 9 52.36 46.31 34.05
CA TYR A 9 52.22 44.88 33.77
C TYR A 9 51.89 44.05 35.03
N LYS A 10 52.58 44.33 36.14
CA LYS A 10 52.36 43.63 37.41
C LYS A 10 50.95 43.83 37.96
N THR A 11 50.49 45.07 38.03
CA THR A 11 49.15 45.39 38.56
C THR A 11 48.05 44.79 37.69
N ASP A 12 48.23 44.80 36.37
CA ASP A 12 47.26 44.24 35.43
C ASP A 12 47.23 42.71 35.50
N CYS A 13 48.38 42.07 35.74
CA CYS A 13 48.47 40.63 36.01
C CYS A 13 47.73 40.25 37.29
N ASP A 14 47.99 40.94 38.41
CA ASP A 14 47.37 40.64 39.70
C ASP A 14 45.84 40.78 39.62
N LEU A 15 45.34 41.86 39.02
CA LEU A 15 43.90 42.07 38.78
C LEU A 15 43.27 41.00 37.87
N SER A 16 44.01 40.54 36.85
CA SER A 16 43.54 39.49 35.96
C SER A 16 43.44 38.14 36.66
N ILE A 17 44.37 37.84 37.59
CA ILE A 17 44.35 36.64 38.42
C ILE A 17 43.15 36.70 39.36
N ASP A 18 42.93 37.82 40.07
CA ASP A 18 41.79 37.98 40.98
C ASP A 18 40.45 37.89 40.25
N GLU A 19 40.33 38.52 39.07
CA GLU A 19 39.15 38.42 38.21
C GLU A 19 38.90 36.96 37.79
N TYR A 20 39.95 36.22 37.44
CA TYR A 20 39.81 34.81 37.08
C TYR A 20 39.36 33.96 38.27
N MET A 21 39.95 34.14 39.45
CA MET A 21 39.60 33.38 40.66
C MET A 21 38.17 33.68 41.12
N THR A 22 37.74 34.95 41.07
CA THR A 22 36.37 35.35 41.39
C THR A 22 35.38 34.81 40.36
N ASN A 23 35.66 34.93 39.06
CA ASN A 23 34.80 34.36 38.02
C ASN A 23 34.67 32.84 38.14
N ARG A 24 35.76 32.13 38.43
CA ARG A 24 35.75 30.68 38.64
C ARG A 24 34.88 30.29 39.84
N THR A 25 35.06 30.94 40.98
CA THR A 25 34.26 30.63 42.18
C THR A 25 32.76 30.92 41.96
N THR A 26 32.41 32.03 41.29
CA THR A 26 31.01 32.29 40.96
C THR A 26 30.43 31.28 39.98
N HIS A 27 31.22 30.80 39.01
CA HIS A 27 30.81 29.76 38.09
C HIS A 27 30.57 28.42 38.82
N ASP A 28 31.46 28.04 39.72
CA ASP A 28 31.34 26.81 40.53
C ASP A 28 30.08 26.85 41.41
N LEU A 29 29.79 28.00 42.04
CA LEU A 29 28.55 28.21 42.80
C LEU A 29 27.31 28.09 41.92
N ARG A 30 27.27 28.76 40.76
CA ARG A 30 26.15 28.68 39.81
C ARG A 30 25.94 27.24 39.32
N GLN A 31 27.01 26.50 39.08
CA GLN A 31 26.93 25.10 38.68
C GLN A 31 26.39 24.22 39.82
N GLY A 32 26.78 24.50 41.06
CA GLY A 32 26.23 23.86 42.26
C GLY A 32 24.74 24.11 42.42
N ASP A 33 24.30 25.37 42.31
CA ASP A 33 22.89 25.75 42.40
C ASP A 33 22.05 25.12 41.30
N LEU A 34 22.58 25.06 40.06
CA LEU A 34 21.90 24.39 38.95
C LEU A 34 21.77 22.88 39.19
N ARG A 35 22.80 22.22 39.69
CA ARG A 35 22.72 20.79 40.04
C ARG A 35 21.69 20.54 41.14
N ARG A 36 21.63 21.43 42.14
CA ARG A 36 20.65 21.36 43.22
C ARG A 36 19.23 21.56 42.69
N SER A 37 18.99 22.56 41.84
CA SER A 37 17.65 22.80 41.29
C SER A 37 17.18 21.65 40.39
N VAL A 38 18.07 21.11 39.55
CA VAL A 38 17.75 19.97 38.66
C VAL A 38 17.46 18.69 39.45
N THR A 39 18.16 18.45 40.57
CA THR A 39 17.92 17.27 41.41
C THR A 39 16.68 17.37 42.30
N MET A 40 16.23 18.59 42.62
CA MET A 40 15.01 18.82 43.42
C MET A 40 13.73 18.65 42.62
N VAL A 41 13.77 18.80 41.28
CA VAL A 41 12.61 18.63 40.41
C VAL A 41 12.48 17.13 40.05
N PRO A 42 11.29 16.51 40.21
CA PRO A 42 11.08 15.14 39.78
C PRO A 42 11.31 14.99 38.27
N ARG A 43 11.82 13.83 37.84
CA ARG A 43 12.01 13.55 36.41
C ARG A 43 10.67 13.60 35.69
N LEU A 44 10.61 14.34 34.59
CA LEU A 44 9.42 14.38 33.74
C LEU A 44 9.11 12.97 33.23
N THR A 45 7.88 12.52 33.45
CA THR A 45 7.35 11.30 32.86
C THR A 45 6.75 11.62 31.49
N ALA A 46 6.78 10.66 30.57
CA ALA A 46 6.11 10.84 29.27
C ALA A 46 4.61 11.11 29.48
N THR A 47 4.02 11.99 28.67
CA THR A 47 2.59 12.37 28.74
C THR A 47 1.63 11.17 28.59
N SER A 48 2.10 10.07 28.01
CA SER A 48 1.38 8.80 27.92
C SER A 48 1.17 8.10 29.27
N HIS A 49 1.90 8.47 30.32
CA HIS A 49 1.80 7.86 31.65
C HIS A 49 0.82 8.61 32.56
N ASP A 50 0.40 9.81 32.19
CA ASP A 50 -0.58 10.57 32.95
C ASP A 50 -1.95 9.87 32.86
N PRO A 51 -2.52 9.39 33.98
CA PRO A 51 -3.81 8.70 33.96
C PRO A 51 -4.93 9.60 33.43
N GLN A 52 -4.88 10.92 33.68
CA GLN A 52 -5.93 11.83 33.22
C GLN A 52 -5.93 11.94 31.69
N VAL A 53 -4.74 12.00 31.08
CA VAL A 53 -4.59 12.04 29.62
C VAL A 53 -5.04 10.73 29.00
N ARG A 54 -4.70 9.60 29.61
CA ARG A 54 -5.13 8.27 29.15
C ARG A 54 -6.64 8.11 29.20
N ASP A 55 -7.25 8.41 30.35
CA ASP A 55 -8.69 8.32 30.54
C ASP A 55 -9.45 9.25 29.58
N GLN A 56 -8.92 10.44 29.33
CA GLN A 56 -9.53 11.39 28.39
C GLN A 56 -9.42 10.92 26.95
N LEU A 57 -8.29 10.32 26.55
CA LEU A 57 -8.10 9.74 25.22
C LEU A 57 -8.99 8.51 25.02
N ASP A 58 -9.11 7.66 26.02
CA ASP A 58 -10.02 6.50 26.00
C ASP A 58 -11.47 6.95 25.90
N ARG A 59 -11.87 7.95 26.70
CA ARG A 59 -13.20 8.56 26.63
C ARG A 59 -13.46 9.15 25.26
N TYR A 60 -12.50 9.91 24.71
CA TYR A 60 -12.60 10.49 23.37
C TYR A 60 -12.79 9.41 22.32
N ARG A 61 -11.92 8.39 22.29
CA ARG A 61 -12.02 7.24 21.39
C ARG A 61 -13.40 6.59 21.50
N ASP A 62 -13.90 6.44 22.71
CA ASP A 62 -15.10 5.65 22.97
C ASP A 62 -16.40 6.40 22.70
N THR A 63 -16.43 7.72 22.89
CA THR A 63 -17.61 8.57 22.64
C THR A 63 -17.61 9.22 21.25
N HIS A 64 -16.53 9.12 20.48
CA HIS A 64 -16.45 9.82 19.19
C HIS A 64 -17.43 9.25 18.17
N PRO A 65 -18.07 10.11 17.34
CA PRO A 65 -18.95 9.64 16.26
C PRO A 65 -18.22 8.76 15.23
N THR A 66 -16.90 8.95 15.06
CA THR A 66 -16.06 8.12 14.18
C THR A 66 -15.30 7.02 14.94
N ARG A 67 -15.79 6.60 16.12
CA ARG A 67 -15.22 5.48 16.90
C ARG A 67 -14.83 4.26 16.05
N PRO A 68 -15.63 3.79 15.07
CA PRO A 68 -15.25 2.66 14.23
C PRO A 68 -13.91 2.89 13.51
N MET A 69 -13.72 4.07 12.92
CA MET A 69 -12.45 4.45 12.26
C MET A 69 -11.29 4.64 13.24
N LEU A 70 -11.56 5.08 14.48
CA LEU A 70 -10.53 5.27 15.51
C LEU A 70 -10.09 3.96 16.17
N MET A 71 -10.94 2.93 16.17
CA MET A 71 -10.65 1.61 16.70
C MET A 71 -10.11 0.63 15.65
N GLU A 72 -10.41 0.88 14.37
CA GLU A 72 -9.89 0.08 13.27
C GLU A 72 -8.42 0.41 13.03
N ASP A 73 -7.53 -0.19 13.83
CA ASP A 73 -6.08 -0.16 13.59
C ASP A 73 -5.69 -0.80 12.25
N ARG A 74 -6.63 -1.51 11.62
CA ARG A 74 -6.41 -2.24 10.37
C ARG A 74 -7.21 -1.60 9.26
N ARG A 75 -6.50 -1.14 8.24
CA ARG A 75 -7.08 -0.73 6.96
C ARG A 75 -7.95 -1.86 6.39
N PRO A 76 -9.14 -1.55 5.83
CA PRO A 76 -9.96 -2.55 5.16
C PRO A 76 -9.19 -3.25 4.03
N LEU A 77 -9.53 -4.51 3.77
CA LEU A 77 -8.86 -5.35 2.77
C LEU A 77 -8.92 -4.76 1.36
N THR A 78 -9.99 -4.01 1.05
CA THR A 78 -10.21 -3.37 -0.25
C THR A 78 -9.54 -2.00 -0.35
N GLU A 79 -9.01 -1.44 0.75
CA GLU A 79 -8.40 -0.12 0.72
C GLU A 79 -7.14 -0.11 -0.16
N PRO A 80 -7.05 0.79 -1.15
CA PRO A 80 -5.83 0.99 -1.91
C PRO A 80 -4.66 1.40 -1.02
N PRO A 81 -3.45 0.86 -1.24
CA PRO A 81 -2.26 1.28 -0.53
C PRO A 81 -1.87 2.72 -0.90
N LEU A 82 -1.11 3.35 -0.02
CA LEU A 82 -0.57 4.68 -0.25
C LEU A 82 0.34 4.70 -1.49
N PRO A 83 0.34 5.81 -2.27
CA PRO A 83 1.30 6.00 -3.34
C PRO A 83 2.75 5.79 -2.85
N GLY A 84 3.54 5.03 -3.59
CA GLY A 84 4.90 4.62 -3.21
C GLY A 84 4.98 3.22 -2.58
N TYR A 85 3.85 2.54 -2.37
CA TYR A 85 3.85 1.14 -1.98
C TYR A 85 4.39 0.25 -3.11
N ASN A 86 5.48 -0.45 -2.82
CA ASN A 86 6.21 -1.32 -3.75
C ASN A 86 5.91 -2.82 -3.56
N GLY A 87 4.95 -3.15 -2.69
CA GLY A 87 4.54 -4.53 -2.48
C GLY A 87 3.65 -5.06 -3.60
N TYR A 88 3.15 -6.29 -3.41
CA TYR A 88 2.28 -6.94 -4.37
C TYR A 88 0.86 -6.39 -4.30
N ILE A 89 0.29 -6.09 -5.47
CA ILE A 89 -1.13 -5.71 -5.61
C ILE A 89 -1.78 -6.74 -6.53
N PRO A 90 -2.81 -7.47 -6.05
CA PRO A 90 -3.45 -8.51 -6.83
C PRO A 90 -4.15 -7.91 -8.06
N ARG A 91 -4.13 -8.65 -9.18
CA ARG A 91 -4.83 -8.34 -10.44
C ARG A 91 -4.46 -7.01 -11.14
N VAL A 92 -3.61 -6.16 -10.58
CA VAL A 92 -3.26 -4.87 -11.19
C VAL A 92 -2.33 -4.98 -12.41
N LYS A 93 -1.33 -5.86 -12.36
CA LYS A 93 -0.39 -6.08 -13.48
C LYS A 93 -0.89 -7.08 -14.53
N PRO A 94 -1.49 -8.22 -14.16
CA PRO A 94 -1.89 -9.24 -15.13
C PRO A 94 -3.17 -8.92 -15.90
N THR A 95 -4.02 -8.05 -15.35
CA THR A 95 -5.34 -7.74 -15.88
C THR A 95 -5.39 -6.29 -16.35
N GLU A 96 -6.31 -5.99 -17.26
CA GLU A 96 -6.57 -4.64 -17.78
C GLU A 96 -7.07 -3.64 -16.72
N LEU A 97 -7.43 -4.11 -15.52
CA LEU A 97 -7.90 -3.29 -14.39
C LEU A 97 -6.92 -2.18 -13.99
N GLY A 98 -5.62 -2.37 -14.23
CA GLY A 98 -4.59 -1.38 -13.94
C GLY A 98 -4.20 -0.50 -15.12
N LEU A 99 -4.66 -0.79 -16.34
CA LEU A 99 -4.23 -0.09 -17.54
C LEU A 99 -4.93 1.26 -17.68
N GLY A 100 -4.15 2.31 -17.95
CA GLY A 100 -4.69 3.66 -18.19
C GLY A 100 -5.29 4.36 -16.97
N HIS A 101 -5.23 3.73 -15.79
CA HIS A 101 -5.78 4.27 -14.54
C HIS A 101 -4.69 4.87 -13.64
N ARG A 102 -5.09 5.79 -12.76
CA ARG A 102 -4.23 6.28 -11.68
C ARG A 102 -3.96 5.15 -10.69
N TYR A 103 -2.79 5.18 -10.03
CA TYR A 103 -2.35 4.13 -9.10
C TYR A 103 -3.44 3.72 -8.09
N HIS A 104 -4.08 4.69 -7.43
CA HIS A 104 -5.12 4.38 -6.43
C HIS A 104 -6.33 3.65 -7.04
N VAL A 105 -6.82 4.08 -8.21
CA VAL A 105 -7.95 3.47 -8.92
C VAL A 105 -7.58 2.05 -9.37
N ALA A 106 -6.38 1.90 -9.93
CA ALA A 106 -5.87 0.60 -10.35
C ALA A 106 -5.83 -0.38 -9.16
N CYS A 107 -5.31 0.06 -8.02
CA CYS A 107 -5.27 -0.75 -6.81
C CYS A 107 -6.66 -1.12 -6.31
N ASP A 108 -7.57 -0.14 -6.20
CA ASP A 108 -8.94 -0.35 -5.76
C ASP A 108 -9.64 -1.43 -6.62
N ASN A 109 -9.55 -1.26 -7.93
CA ASN A 109 -10.06 -2.22 -8.90
C ASN A 109 -9.45 -3.61 -8.72
N GLY A 110 -8.13 -3.68 -8.51
CA GLY A 110 -7.41 -4.94 -8.31
C GLY A 110 -7.83 -5.69 -7.04
N PHE A 111 -7.96 -4.98 -5.91
CA PHE A 111 -8.41 -5.57 -4.65
C PHE A 111 -9.86 -5.99 -4.70
N ASN A 112 -10.75 -5.15 -5.25
CA ASN A 112 -12.16 -5.50 -5.41
C ASN A 112 -12.34 -6.74 -6.30
N ALA A 113 -11.62 -6.82 -7.43
CA ALA A 113 -11.65 -7.99 -8.29
C ALA A 113 -11.13 -9.25 -7.60
N PHE A 114 -10.04 -9.13 -6.82
CA PHE A 114 -9.49 -10.25 -6.05
C PHE A 114 -10.47 -10.77 -4.99
N VAL A 115 -11.11 -9.87 -4.24
CA VAL A 115 -12.14 -10.20 -3.25
C VAL A 115 -13.30 -10.96 -3.90
N GLN A 116 -13.78 -10.45 -5.03
CA GLN A 116 -14.91 -11.05 -5.76
C GLN A 116 -14.57 -12.43 -6.31
N GLU A 117 -13.39 -12.59 -6.90
CA GLU A 117 -12.94 -13.89 -7.44
C GLU A 117 -12.75 -14.92 -6.32
N THR A 118 -12.15 -14.49 -5.20
CA THR A 118 -11.97 -15.36 -4.03
C THR A 118 -13.31 -15.81 -3.45
N ALA A 119 -14.28 -14.90 -3.35
CA ALA A 119 -15.64 -15.23 -2.92
C ALA A 119 -16.29 -16.23 -3.89
N ARG A 120 -16.23 -15.98 -5.20
CA ARG A 120 -16.80 -16.89 -6.23
C ARG A 120 -16.15 -18.27 -6.21
N HIS A 121 -14.83 -18.33 -6.12
CA HIS A 121 -14.10 -19.59 -6.02
C HIS A 121 -14.50 -20.35 -4.75
N SER A 122 -14.62 -19.66 -3.62
CA SER A 122 -15.04 -20.28 -2.37
C SER A 122 -16.43 -20.90 -2.44
N LEU A 123 -17.38 -20.24 -3.13
CA LEU A 123 -18.73 -20.77 -3.36
C LEU A 123 -18.72 -22.01 -4.25
N ASN A 124 -17.90 -22.03 -5.31
CA ASN A 124 -17.86 -23.14 -6.26
C ASN A 124 -17.10 -24.36 -5.73
N THR A 125 -16.07 -24.15 -4.89
CA THR A 125 -15.15 -25.21 -4.47
C THR A 125 -15.51 -25.76 -3.09
N THR A 126 -15.57 -24.90 -2.08
CA THR A 126 -15.60 -25.32 -0.66
C THR A 126 -16.92 -24.95 0.04
N ALA A 127 -17.76 -24.12 -0.59
CA ALA A 127 -18.98 -23.53 -0.05
C ALA A 127 -18.81 -22.72 1.26
N VAL A 128 -17.57 -22.42 1.66
CA VAL A 128 -17.24 -21.67 2.89
C VAL A 128 -16.42 -20.44 2.53
N LEU A 129 -16.91 -19.26 2.93
CA LEU A 129 -16.22 -18.00 2.72
C LEU A 129 -14.98 -17.91 3.64
N PRO A 130 -13.82 -17.45 3.15
CA PRO A 130 -12.66 -17.26 4.01
C PRO A 130 -12.88 -16.15 5.04
N LYS A 131 -12.32 -16.33 6.24
CA LYS A 131 -12.45 -15.42 7.39
C LYS A 131 -12.11 -13.95 7.11
N ALA A 132 -11.19 -13.71 6.18
CA ALA A 132 -10.82 -12.36 5.75
C ALA A 132 -11.97 -11.61 5.05
N LEU A 133 -12.87 -12.34 4.38
CA LEU A 133 -13.99 -11.78 3.62
C LEU A 133 -15.30 -11.73 4.42
N GLU A 134 -15.39 -12.42 5.56
CA GLU A 134 -16.58 -12.40 6.44
C GLU A 134 -16.95 -10.99 6.92
N ARG A 135 -15.97 -10.09 7.01
CA ARG A 135 -16.14 -8.70 7.47
C ARG A 135 -16.66 -7.75 6.39
N LEU A 136 -16.63 -8.16 5.12
CA LEU A 136 -17.04 -7.29 4.02
C LEU A 136 -18.57 -7.33 3.86
N PRO A 137 -19.21 -6.20 3.54
CA PRO A 137 -20.60 -6.14 3.14
C PRO A 137 -20.91 -7.15 2.03
N ARG A 138 -22.04 -7.86 2.15
CA ARG A 138 -22.48 -8.84 1.14
C ARG A 138 -22.68 -8.23 -0.24
N GLU A 139 -23.00 -6.94 -0.30
CA GLU A 139 -23.12 -6.15 -1.53
C GLU A 139 -21.79 -6.09 -2.30
N GLN A 140 -20.66 -5.92 -1.61
CA GLN A 140 -19.33 -5.91 -2.23
C GLN A 140 -18.90 -7.30 -2.75
N LEU A 141 -19.48 -8.36 -2.17
CA LEU A 141 -19.30 -9.74 -2.62
C LEU A 141 -20.17 -10.08 -3.82
N GLN A 142 -21.18 -9.25 -4.14
CA GLN A 142 -22.07 -9.45 -5.28
C GLN A 142 -21.63 -8.61 -6.48
N SER A 143 -21.41 -9.32 -7.60
CA SER A 143 -21.22 -8.79 -8.95
C SER A 143 -20.00 -7.90 -9.19
N ALA A 144 -18.86 -8.54 -9.51
CA ALA A 144 -18.04 -8.02 -10.60
C ALA A 144 -18.91 -8.03 -11.86
N PRO A 145 -19.06 -6.93 -12.61
CA PRO A 145 -19.65 -7.04 -13.94
C PRO A 145 -18.81 -8.06 -14.73
N ALA A 146 -19.48 -8.89 -15.54
CA ALA A 146 -18.83 -9.90 -16.39
C ALA A 146 -17.78 -9.30 -17.37
N ALA A 147 -17.66 -7.97 -17.41
CA ALA A 147 -16.71 -7.21 -18.18
C ALA A 147 -15.24 -7.40 -17.75
N PHE A 148 -14.92 -7.54 -16.46
CA PHE A 148 -13.51 -7.51 -16.00
C PHE A 148 -12.77 -8.86 -16.06
N ASN A 149 -13.45 -9.91 -16.52
CA ASN A 149 -12.84 -11.19 -16.91
C ASN A 149 -12.64 -11.31 -18.41
N ARG A 150 -12.68 -10.21 -19.16
CA ARG A 150 -12.20 -10.23 -20.53
C ARG A 150 -10.69 -10.10 -20.44
N ARG A 151 -9.98 -11.19 -20.73
CA ARG A 151 -8.64 -11.05 -21.31
C ARG A 151 -8.76 -9.97 -22.39
N LEU A 152 -7.75 -9.11 -22.55
CA LEU A 152 -7.65 -8.15 -23.67
C LEU A 152 -8.08 -8.80 -25.00
N TYR A 153 -7.88 -10.12 -25.12
CA TYR A 153 -8.45 -10.98 -26.15
C TYR A 153 -9.52 -11.93 -25.56
N GLN A 154 -10.79 -11.60 -25.74
CA GLN A 154 -11.92 -12.40 -25.23
C GLN A 154 -12.07 -13.78 -25.90
N LYS A 155 -11.53 -13.94 -27.12
CA LYS A 155 -11.41 -15.23 -27.80
C LYS A 155 -9.94 -15.56 -27.88
N ASP A 156 -9.56 -16.70 -27.34
CA ASP A 156 -8.19 -17.20 -27.46
C ASP A 156 -7.95 -17.63 -28.92
N GLY A 157 -6.77 -17.27 -29.44
CA GLY A 157 -6.28 -17.78 -30.72
C GLY A 157 -5.59 -19.14 -30.56
N MET A 158 -4.82 -19.55 -31.57
CA MET A 158 -3.98 -20.73 -31.45
C MET A 158 -2.88 -20.50 -30.41
N VAL A 159 -2.54 -21.56 -29.67
CA VAL A 159 -1.47 -21.53 -28.65
C VAL A 159 -0.15 -21.08 -29.30
N PRO A 160 0.55 -20.08 -28.72
CA PRO A 160 1.88 -19.70 -29.17
C PRO A 160 2.83 -20.91 -29.21
N LYS A 161 3.70 -20.99 -30.22
CA LYS A 161 4.61 -22.12 -30.53
C LYS A 161 4.02 -23.29 -31.33
N TYR A 162 2.76 -23.22 -31.76
CA TYR A 162 2.32 -24.15 -32.81
C TYR A 162 3.15 -23.93 -34.09
N THR A 163 3.76 -25.02 -34.58
CA THR A 163 4.71 -25.01 -35.70
C THR A 163 4.11 -25.45 -37.04
N GLY A 164 2.82 -25.82 -37.05
CA GLY A 164 2.14 -26.24 -38.27
C GLY A 164 1.76 -25.07 -39.19
N TYR A 165 1.20 -25.41 -40.35
CA TYR A 165 0.77 -24.43 -41.33
C TYR A 165 -0.45 -23.64 -40.84
N ILE A 166 -0.40 -22.32 -41.03
CA ILE A 166 -1.52 -21.41 -40.79
C ILE A 166 -1.86 -20.71 -42.10
N PRO A 167 -3.07 -20.91 -42.66
CA PRO A 167 -3.49 -20.25 -43.89
C PRO A 167 -3.33 -18.73 -43.79
N HIS A 168 -2.80 -18.11 -44.85
CA HIS A 168 -2.67 -16.66 -45.02
C HIS A 168 -1.81 -15.90 -44.00
N ARG A 169 -1.30 -16.53 -42.93
CA ARG A 169 -0.45 -15.89 -41.91
C ARG A 169 0.82 -15.24 -42.48
N ARG A 170 1.39 -15.79 -43.55
CA ARG A 170 2.60 -15.26 -44.20
C ARG A 170 2.43 -13.86 -44.79
N PHE A 171 1.19 -13.40 -44.97
CA PHE A 171 0.87 -12.11 -45.58
C PHE A 171 0.29 -11.11 -44.55
N VAL A 172 0.17 -11.50 -43.28
CA VAL A 172 -0.37 -10.66 -42.21
C VAL A 172 0.77 -10.27 -41.26
N PHE A 173 0.97 -8.97 -41.08
CA PHE A 173 2.05 -8.41 -40.26
C PHE A 173 1.48 -7.43 -39.24
N GLY A 174 2.24 -7.15 -38.18
CA GLY A 174 1.88 -6.16 -37.16
C GLY A 174 0.93 -6.65 -36.06
N ASN A 175 0.36 -7.85 -36.19
CA ASN A 175 -0.50 -8.46 -35.18
C ASN A 175 0.26 -9.52 -34.36
N THR A 176 -0.20 -9.80 -33.14
CA THR A 176 0.32 -10.91 -32.33
C THR A 176 -0.10 -12.25 -32.93
N TYR A 177 0.63 -13.32 -32.61
CA TYR A 177 0.33 -14.67 -33.09
C TYR A 177 -1.12 -15.08 -32.82
N GLU A 178 -1.57 -14.82 -31.60
CA GLU A 178 -2.92 -15.11 -31.15
C GLU A 178 -3.97 -14.33 -31.95
N ASP A 179 -3.73 -13.03 -32.17
CA ASP A 179 -4.66 -12.15 -32.91
C ASP A 179 -4.80 -12.57 -34.38
N THR A 180 -3.70 -12.95 -35.04
CA THR A 180 -3.76 -13.48 -36.42
C THR A 180 -4.53 -14.79 -36.56
N THR A 181 -4.61 -15.59 -35.48
CA THR A 181 -5.18 -16.94 -35.54
C THR A 181 -6.59 -17.03 -35.01
N ARG A 182 -7.01 -16.08 -34.17
CA ARG A 182 -8.34 -15.99 -33.57
C ARG A 182 -9.49 -15.91 -34.58
N ASN A 183 -9.27 -15.26 -35.72
CA ASN A 183 -10.29 -15.11 -36.78
C ASN A 183 -10.27 -16.26 -37.81
N LEU A 184 -9.38 -17.25 -37.66
CA LEU A 184 -9.36 -18.40 -38.54
C LEU A 184 -10.54 -19.32 -38.23
N SER A 185 -11.04 -20.01 -39.26
CA SER A 185 -12.13 -20.97 -39.14
C SER A 185 -11.91 -22.04 -38.09
N ILE A 186 -10.65 -22.30 -37.71
CA ILE A 186 -10.26 -23.30 -36.72
C ILE A 186 -10.43 -22.84 -35.27
N CYS A 187 -10.36 -21.54 -35.00
CA CYS A 187 -10.52 -20.97 -33.65
C CYS A 187 -11.78 -20.10 -33.53
N SER A 188 -12.48 -19.81 -34.63
CA SER A 188 -13.62 -18.90 -34.66
C SER A 188 -14.93 -19.52 -34.17
N HIS A 189 -14.94 -20.80 -33.77
CA HIS A 189 -16.12 -21.56 -33.36
C HIS A 189 -16.05 -22.00 -31.89
N ASP A 190 -17.21 -22.26 -31.29
CA ASP A 190 -17.29 -22.66 -29.87
C ASP A 190 -17.18 -24.18 -29.66
N ALA A 191 -17.02 -24.97 -30.74
CA ALA A 191 -16.83 -26.41 -30.63
C ALA A 191 -15.46 -26.77 -30.03
N GLN A 192 -15.41 -27.88 -29.30
CA GLN A 192 -14.21 -28.33 -28.60
C GLN A 192 -13.06 -28.74 -29.54
N SER A 193 -13.38 -29.21 -30.75
CA SER A 193 -12.41 -29.47 -31.81
C SER A 193 -12.91 -28.99 -33.16
N TYR A 194 -11.98 -28.76 -34.09
CA TYR A 194 -12.34 -28.39 -35.48
C TYR A 194 -13.11 -29.49 -36.20
N ALA A 195 -12.80 -30.75 -35.90
CA ALA A 195 -13.51 -31.88 -36.47
C ALA A 195 -14.99 -31.86 -36.06
N ASP A 196 -15.28 -31.56 -34.79
CA ASP A 196 -16.66 -31.44 -34.30
C ASP A 196 -17.40 -30.27 -34.93
N HIS A 197 -16.73 -29.12 -35.08
CA HIS A 197 -17.31 -27.97 -35.78
C HIS A 197 -17.65 -28.28 -37.24
N VAL A 198 -16.73 -28.95 -37.94
CA VAL A 198 -16.94 -29.42 -39.32
C VAL A 198 -18.14 -30.37 -39.36
N ALA A 199 -18.16 -31.39 -38.49
CA ALA A 199 -19.26 -32.34 -38.41
C ALA A 199 -20.60 -31.64 -38.16
N GLN A 200 -20.67 -30.72 -37.20
CA GLN A 200 -21.88 -29.94 -36.90
C GLN A 200 -22.32 -29.07 -38.09
N LYS A 201 -21.37 -28.42 -38.77
CA LYS A 201 -21.66 -27.55 -39.92
C LYS A 201 -22.26 -28.33 -41.11
N TYR A 202 -21.82 -29.57 -41.31
CA TYR A 202 -22.30 -30.42 -42.41
C TYR A 202 -23.46 -31.35 -42.00
N ALA A 203 -23.74 -31.52 -40.70
CA ALA A 203 -24.87 -32.33 -40.22
C ALA A 203 -26.22 -31.61 -40.23
N VAL A 204 -26.23 -30.28 -40.41
CA VAL A 204 -27.45 -29.46 -40.44
C VAL A 204 -27.96 -29.20 -41.87
N ASN A 205 -27.34 -29.83 -42.88
CA ASN A 205 -27.81 -29.83 -44.27
C ASN A 205 -28.35 -31.20 -44.68
#